data_AF-A0A955QNC9-F1
#
_entry.id   AF-A0A955QNC9-F1
#
_cell.length_a   1.000
_cell.length_b   1.000
_cell.length_c   1.000
_cell.angle_alpha   90.00
_cell.angle_beta   90.00
_cell.angle_gamma   90.00
#
_symmetry.space_group_name_H-M   'P 1'
#
loop_
_entity.id
_entity.type
_entity.pdbx_description
1 polymer ?
#
loop_
_entity_poly.entity_id
_entity_poly.type
_entity_poly.pdbx_seq_one_letter_code
_entity_poly.pdbx_strand_id
1 'polypeptide(L)'
;MNATLTDQEFDLFKDLIYQQVGIRLDAPKKTLLVSRLGKRLRELGLPSFQAYFDCVSGKGGEEELTKLLDLISTNKTDFFREPVHFDFLRDVILPQVASTRTLKIWSSASSSGEEPYTIAMT
;
A
#
# COMPACT_ATOMS: atom_id res chain seq x y z
N MET A 1 -22.75 -7.12 12.00
CA MET A 1 -21.89 -7.74 13.03
C MET A 1 -20.79 -6.75 13.37
N ASN A 2 -20.63 -6.41 14.65
CA ASN A 2 -19.52 -5.58 15.14
C ASN A 2 -18.44 -6.51 15.69
N ALA A 3 -17.60 -7.06 14.81
CA ALA A 3 -16.42 -7.81 15.25
C ALA A 3 -15.44 -6.84 15.92
N THR A 4 -14.88 -7.23 17.07
CA THR A 4 -13.87 -6.46 17.79
C THR A 4 -12.52 -7.12 17.58
N LEU A 5 -11.50 -6.34 17.22
CA LEU A 5 -10.13 -6.83 17.03
C LEU A 5 -9.38 -6.84 18.36
N THR A 6 -9.04 -8.03 18.83
CA THR A 6 -8.23 -8.22 20.04
C THR A 6 -6.77 -7.79 19.81
N ASP A 7 -6.01 -7.56 20.88
CA ASP A 7 -4.58 -7.26 20.75
C ASP A 7 -3.80 -8.45 20.19
N GLN A 8 -4.18 -9.68 20.55
CA GLN A 8 -3.57 -10.90 20.02
C GLN A 8 -3.80 -11.04 18.50
N GLU A 9 -5.03 -10.85 18.02
CA GLU A 9 -5.30 -10.85 16.58
C GLU A 9 -4.57 -9.71 15.87
N PHE A 10 -4.48 -8.52 16.49
CA PHE A 10 -3.72 -7.41 15.94
C PHE A 10 -2.23 -7.76 15.77
N ASP A 11 -1.62 -8.41 16.77
CA ASP A 11 -0.24 -8.87 16.69
C ASP A 11 -0.04 -9.92 15.58
N LEU A 12 -1.00 -10.84 15.40
CA LEU A 12 -0.97 -11.81 14.29
C LEU A 12 -0.97 -11.10 12.91
N PHE A 13 -1.87 -10.13 12.70
CA PHE A 13 -1.90 -9.37 11.45
C PHE A 13 -0.63 -8.54 11.25
N LYS A 14 -0.14 -7.90 12.32
CA LYS A 14 1.09 -7.11 12.29
C LYS A 14 2.28 -7.96 11.85
N ASP A 15 2.43 -9.15 12.41
CA ASP A 15 3.53 -10.06 12.09
C ASP A 15 3.40 -10.60 10.66
N LEU A 16 2.20 -11.03 10.26
CA LEU A 16 1.93 -11.48 8.89
C LEU A 16 2.27 -10.40 7.86
N ILE A 17 1.78 -9.17 8.05
CA ILE A 17 2.00 -8.06 7.13
C ILE A 17 3.49 -7.68 7.07
N TYR A 18 4.17 -7.67 8.21
CA TYR A 18 5.61 -7.41 8.24
C TYR A 18 6.41 -8.49 7.50
N GLN A 19 6.06 -9.77 7.67
CA GLN A 19 6.72 -10.87 6.99
C GLN A 19 6.51 -10.84 5.47
N GLN A 20 5.34 -10.43 4.99
CA GLN A 20 5.01 -10.43 3.57
C GLN A 20 5.55 -9.20 2.82
N VAL A 21 5.46 -8.01 3.41
CA VAL A 21 5.77 -6.74 2.69
C VAL A 21 6.60 -5.74 3.50
N GLY A 22 7.05 -6.08 4.71
CA GLY A 22 7.90 -5.21 5.53
C GLY A 22 7.22 -3.98 6.13
N ILE A 23 5.89 -3.84 6.00
CA ILE A 23 5.14 -2.73 6.57
C ILE A 23 5.00 -2.93 8.09
N ARG A 24 5.45 -1.93 8.87
CA ARG A 24 5.25 -1.89 10.33
C ARG A 24 3.90 -1.26 10.67
N LEU A 25 3.05 -2.04 11.33
CA LEU A 25 1.81 -1.56 11.92
C LEU A 25 2.02 -1.17 13.39
N ASP A 26 2.07 0.13 13.62
CA ASP A 26 2.16 0.70 14.97
C ASP A 26 0.75 0.81 15.59
N ALA A 27 0.66 0.92 16.92
CA ALA A 27 -0.62 0.98 17.64
C ALA A 27 -1.64 2.01 17.07
N PRO A 28 -1.25 3.22 16.61
CA PRO A 28 -2.18 4.16 15.97
C PRO A 28 -2.85 3.62 14.69
N LYS A 29 -2.20 2.67 13.99
CA LYS A 29 -2.72 2.04 12.76
C LYS A 29 -3.69 0.89 13.05
N LYS A 30 -3.89 0.49 14.32
CA LYS A 30 -4.90 -0.51 14.70
C LYS A 30 -6.31 -0.09 14.26
N THR A 31 -6.67 1.18 14.45
CA THR A 31 -7.98 1.71 14.03
C THR A 31 -8.16 1.65 12.51
N LEU A 32 -7.10 1.89 11.74
CA LEU A 32 -7.11 1.78 10.29
C LEU A 32 -7.40 0.33 9.86
N LEU A 33 -6.68 -0.63 10.46
CA LEU A 33 -6.85 -2.06 10.20
C LEU A 33 -8.30 -2.49 10.50
N VAL A 34 -8.83 -2.13 11.68
CA VAL A 34 -10.22 -2.42 12.08
C VAL A 34 -11.23 -1.85 11.09
N SER A 35 -11.04 -0.58 10.66
CA SER A 35 -11.96 0.07 9.71
C SER A 35 -11.95 -0.63 8.35
N ARG A 36 -10.77 -0.90 7.80
CA ARG A 36 -10.62 -1.45 6.44
C ARG A 36 -11.00 -2.93 6.39
N LEU A 37 -10.54 -3.73 7.35
CA LEU A 37 -10.89 -5.14 7.43
C LEU A 37 -12.33 -5.36 7.88
N GLY A 38 -12.89 -4.52 8.75
CA GLY A 38 -14.30 -4.62 9.14
C GLY A 38 -15.25 -4.53 7.94
N LYS A 39 -14.91 -3.75 6.91
CA LYS A 39 -15.63 -3.75 5.63
C LYS A 39 -15.47 -5.08 4.90
N ARG A 40 -14.24 -5.59 4.80
CA ARG A 40 -13.92 -6.84 4.11
C ARG A 40 -14.58 -8.08 4.75
N LEU A 41 -14.61 -8.16 6.08
CA LEU A 41 -15.32 -9.21 6.82
C LEU A 41 -16.80 -9.27 6.42
N ARG A 42 -17.46 -8.11 6.28
CA ARG A 42 -18.87 -8.05 5.86
C ARG A 42 -19.06 -8.49 4.40
N GLU A 43 -18.14 -8.13 3.51
CA GLU A 43 -18.17 -8.57 2.11
C GLU A 43 -18.03 -10.09 1.96
N LEU A 44 -17.22 -10.70 2.82
CA LEU A 44 -16.99 -12.16 2.83
C LEU A 44 -17.97 -12.94 3.73
N GLY A 45 -18.84 -12.25 4.48
CA GLY A 45 -19.73 -12.88 5.45
C GLY A 45 -19.02 -13.55 6.63
N LEU A 46 -17.78 -13.15 6.94
CA LEU A 46 -16.98 -13.77 7.99
C LEU A 46 -17.36 -13.22 9.38
N PRO A 47 -17.39 -14.09 10.41
CA PRO A 47 -17.91 -13.72 11.72
C PRO A 47 -16.90 -12.99 12.61
N SER A 48 -15.58 -13.11 12.33
CA SER A 48 -14.52 -12.57 13.19
C SER A 48 -13.24 -12.25 12.42
N PHE A 49 -12.34 -11.49 13.07
CA PHE A 49 -11.01 -11.20 12.54
C PHE A 49 -10.13 -12.44 12.51
N GLN A 50 -10.22 -13.32 13.52
CA GLN A 50 -9.58 -14.64 13.48
C GLN A 50 -10.01 -15.46 12.25
N ALA A 51 -11.32 -15.53 11.94
CA ALA A 51 -11.79 -16.26 10.75
C ALA A 51 -11.22 -15.68 9.44
N TYR A 52 -11.03 -14.36 9.39
CA TYR A 52 -10.34 -13.71 8.28
C TYR A 52 -8.85 -14.03 8.23
N PHE A 53 -8.17 -14.02 9.38
CA PHE A 53 -6.76 -14.39 9.50
C PHE A 53 -6.52 -15.82 9.01
N ASP A 54 -7.36 -16.76 9.43
CA ASP A 54 -7.28 -18.16 9.01
C ASP A 54 -7.53 -18.32 7.50
N CYS A 55 -8.42 -17.50 6.93
CA CYS A 55 -8.69 -17.47 5.49
C CYS A 55 -7.48 -16.99 4.68
N VAL A 56 -6.80 -15.92 5.11
CA VAL A 56 -5.63 -15.38 4.37
C VAL A 56 -4.37 -16.22 4.59
N SER A 57 -4.28 -16.91 5.72
CA SER A 57 -3.11 -17.74 6.07
C SER A 57 -3.26 -19.21 5.64
N GLY A 58 -4.46 -19.62 5.24
CA GLY A 58 -4.79 -20.98 4.81
C GLY A 58 -4.39 -21.28 3.35
N LYS A 59 -4.52 -22.55 2.98
CA LYS A 59 -4.32 -22.98 1.57
C LYS A 59 -5.37 -22.33 0.67
N GLY A 60 -4.93 -21.68 -0.41
CA GLY A 60 -5.82 -20.95 -1.32
C GLY A 60 -6.11 -19.50 -0.88
N GLY A 61 -5.45 -19.02 0.17
CA GLY A 61 -5.62 -17.67 0.71
C GLY A 61 -4.85 -16.58 -0.03
N GLU A 62 -4.07 -16.91 -1.08
CA GLU A 62 -3.12 -16.00 -1.73
C GLU A 62 -3.79 -14.76 -2.35
N GLU A 63 -4.97 -14.94 -2.94
CA GLU A 63 -5.73 -13.82 -3.51
C GLU A 63 -6.24 -12.88 -2.41
N GLU A 64 -6.70 -13.44 -1.29
CA GLU A 64 -7.22 -12.64 -0.18
C GLU A 64 -6.09 -11.98 0.61
N LEU A 65 -4.93 -12.63 0.71
CA LEU A 65 -3.70 -12.04 1.24
C LEU A 65 -3.31 -10.81 0.41
N THR A 66 -3.37 -10.90 -0.93
CA THR A 66 -3.10 -9.75 -1.81
C THR A 66 -4.05 -8.58 -1.50
N LYS A 67 -5.35 -8.87 -1.36
CA LYS A 67 -6.35 -7.85 -0.98
C LYS A 67 -6.11 -7.26 0.41
N LEU A 68 -5.68 -8.07 1.38
CA LEU A 68 -5.27 -7.58 2.70
C LEU A 68 -4.11 -6.57 2.57
N LEU A 69 -3.08 -6.90 1.78
CA LEU A 69 -1.92 -6.03 1.58
C LEU A 69 -2.30 -4.73 0.87
N ASP A 70 -3.16 -4.79 -0.15
CA ASP A 70 -3.73 -3.61 -0.82
C ASP A 70 -4.57 -2.74 0.12
N LEU A 71 -5.36 -3.39 0.99
CA LEU A 71 -6.15 -2.69 1.98
C LEU A 71 -5.27 -2.04 3.04
N ILE A 72 -4.02 -2.42 3.27
CA ILE A 72 -3.20 -1.82 4.33
C ILE A 72 -2.12 -0.87 3.80
N SER A 73 -1.74 -1.03 2.54
CA SER A 73 -0.91 -0.04 1.85
C SER A 73 -1.63 1.32 1.73
N THR A 74 -0.82 2.38 1.64
CA THR A 74 -1.32 3.73 1.35
C THR A 74 -1.05 4.02 -0.12
N ASN A 75 -1.96 3.56 -0.98
CA ASN A 75 -1.86 3.72 -2.43
C ASN A 75 -2.37 5.09 -2.92
N LYS A 76 -2.28 6.13 -2.09
CA LYS A 76 -2.72 7.46 -2.50
C LYS A 76 -1.63 8.09 -3.36
N THR A 77 -1.96 8.29 -4.63
CA THR A 77 -1.14 8.97 -5.63
C THR A 77 -2.03 9.92 -6.45
N ASP A 78 -1.42 10.94 -7.04
CA ASP A 78 -2.07 11.95 -7.87
C ASP A 78 -1.04 12.43 -8.91
N PHE A 79 -1.51 12.85 -10.09
CA PHE A 79 -0.64 13.51 -11.06
C PHE A 79 -0.03 14.77 -10.45
N PHE A 80 1.25 15.02 -10.72
CA PHE A 80 1.98 16.18 -10.18
C PHE A 80 1.94 16.31 -8.65
N ARG A 81 1.85 15.20 -7.92
CA ARG A 81 2.00 15.21 -6.45
C ARG A 81 3.37 15.79 -6.06
N GLU A 82 3.37 16.78 -5.16
CA GLU A 82 4.57 17.53 -4.77
C GLU A 82 5.26 18.19 -5.99
N PRO A 83 4.59 19.16 -6.65
CA PRO A 83 4.95 19.65 -7.98
C PRO A 83 6.37 20.22 -8.07
N VAL A 84 6.90 20.72 -6.95
CA VAL A 84 8.26 21.26 -6.82
C VAL A 84 9.36 20.27 -7.24
N HIS A 85 9.13 18.96 -7.11
CA HIS A 85 10.08 17.95 -7.58
C HIS A 85 10.15 17.90 -9.12
N PHE A 86 9.02 18.05 -9.80
CA PHE A 86 8.96 18.05 -11.26
C PHE A 86 9.47 19.38 -11.84
N ASP A 87 9.22 20.50 -11.15
CA ASP A 87 9.85 21.78 -11.48
C ASP A 87 11.38 21.66 -11.42
N PHE A 88 11.91 21.04 -10.36
CA PHE A 88 13.35 20.82 -10.24
C PHE A 88 13.90 19.87 -11.30
N LEU A 89 13.18 18.78 -11.62
CA LEU A 89 13.54 17.87 -12.71
C LEU A 89 13.65 18.65 -14.04
N ARG A 90 12.61 19.44 -14.38
CA ARG A 90 12.52 20.21 -15.62
C ARG A 90 13.58 21.31 -15.73
N ASP A 91 13.71 22.13 -14.69
CA ASP A 91 14.45 23.39 -14.77
C ASP A 91 15.94 23.21 -14.42
N VAL A 92 16.29 22.17 -13.66
CA VAL A 92 17.66 21.95 -13.17
C VAL A 92 18.28 20.69 -13.76
N ILE A 93 17.61 19.54 -13.68
CA ILE A 93 18.22 18.26 -14.04
C ILE A 93 18.25 18.03 -15.55
N LEU A 94 17.10 18.14 -16.23
CA LEU A 94 16.98 17.86 -17.66
C LEU A 94 17.95 18.68 -18.52
N PRO A 95 18.14 20.00 -18.32
CA PRO A 95 19.06 20.80 -19.14
C PRO A 95 20.52 20.33 -19.07
N GLN A 96 20.92 19.65 -17.99
CA GLN A 96 22.30 19.18 -17.79
C GLN A 96 22.57 17.80 -18.41
N VAL A 97 21.53 16.97 -18.56
CA VAL A 97 21.70 15.54 -18.89
C VAL A 97 21.01 15.10 -20.17
N ALA A 98 20.01 15.85 -20.66
CA ALA A 98 19.17 15.43 -21.79
C ALA A 98 19.93 15.35 -23.13
N SER A 99 20.96 16.18 -23.33
CA SER A 99 21.74 16.22 -24.57
C SER A 99 22.91 15.23 -24.60
N THR A 100 23.30 14.68 -23.45
CA THR A 100 24.55 13.91 -23.31
C THR A 100 24.33 12.41 -23.18
N ARG A 101 23.15 11.97 -22.76
CA ARG A 101 22.82 10.54 -22.60
C ARG A 101 21.33 10.28 -22.52
N THR A 102 20.93 9.04 -22.78
CA THR A 102 19.59 8.56 -22.43
C THR A 102 19.41 8.58 -20.92
N LEU A 103 18.42 9.33 -20.44
CA LEU A 103 18.06 9.40 -19.04
C LEU A 103 17.24 8.16 -18.65
N LYS A 104 17.62 7.50 -17.56
CA LYS A 104 16.86 6.41 -16.94
C LYS A 104 16.42 6.84 -15.56
N ILE A 105 15.11 6.83 -15.31
CA ILE A 105 14.50 7.21 -14.04
C ILE A 105 13.73 6.00 -13.50
N TRP A 106 13.79 5.78 -12.20
CA TRP A 106 13.06 4.72 -11.51
C TRP A 106 12.08 5.31 -10.50
N SER A 107 10.77 5.16 -10.77
CA SER A 107 9.72 5.34 -9.78
C SER A 107 9.56 4.02 -9.00
N SER A 108 10.06 3.98 -7.77
CA SER A 108 10.17 2.74 -6.98
C SER A 108 8.92 2.37 -6.18
N ALA A 109 7.94 3.28 -6.11
CA ALA A 109 6.65 3.09 -5.45
C ALA A 109 5.53 3.75 -6.26
N SER A 110 5.42 3.36 -7.54
CA SER A 110 4.58 4.04 -8.54
C SER A 110 3.07 3.99 -8.28
N SER A 111 2.62 3.17 -7.32
CA SER A 111 1.19 2.97 -7.04
C SER A 111 0.40 2.69 -8.33
N SER A 112 -0.65 3.44 -8.67
CA SER A 112 -1.42 3.32 -9.93
C SER A 112 -0.76 3.96 -11.16
N GLY A 113 0.42 4.60 -11.03
CA GLY A 113 1.25 5.04 -12.15
C GLY A 113 1.29 6.55 -12.40
N GLU A 114 0.54 7.35 -11.66
CA GLU A 114 0.48 8.80 -11.85
C GLU A 114 1.87 9.47 -11.72
N GLU A 115 2.72 9.00 -10.81
CA GLU A 115 4.10 9.50 -10.66
C GLU A 115 4.96 9.22 -11.92
N PRO A 116 5.17 7.96 -12.38
CA PRO A 116 5.98 7.73 -13.58
C PRO A 116 5.41 8.38 -14.83
N TYR A 117 4.08 8.53 -14.94
CA TYR A 117 3.50 9.31 -16.04
C TYR A 117 3.78 10.80 -15.91
N THR A 118 3.73 11.36 -14.70
CA THR A 118 4.11 12.76 -14.45
C THR A 118 5.57 13.00 -14.81
N ILE A 119 6.48 12.08 -14.42
CA ILE A 119 7.89 12.13 -14.80
C ILE A 119 8.05 12.14 -16.32
N ALA A 120 7.29 11.32 -17.05
CA ALA A 120 7.36 11.26 -18.51
C ALA A 120 6.78 12.51 -19.22
N MET A 121 5.83 13.21 -18.58
CA MET A 121 5.27 14.47 -19.07
C MET A 121 6.15 15.69 -18.79
N THR A 122 7.12 15.56 -17.86
CA THR A 122 8.04 16.62 -17.42
C THR A 122 9.27 16.68 -18.29
#